data_AF-A0AA41VRG6-F1
#
_entry.id   AF-A0AA41VRG6-F1
#
_cell.length_a   1.000
_cell.length_b   1.000
_cell.length_c   1.000
_cell.angle_alpha   90.00
_cell.angle_beta   90.00
_cell.angle_gamma   90.00
#
_symmetry.space_group_name_H-M   'P 1'
#
loop_
_entity.id
_entity.type
_entity.pdbx_description
1 polymer ?
#
loop_
_entity_poly.entity_id
_entity_poly.type
_entity_poly.pdbx_seq_one_letter_code
_entity_poly.pdbx_strand_id
1 'polypeptide(L)'
;MSYQGKQIDKDFEASGLSRLTTVDWQNENHQRSIAASLVQGVYALKNARQKNQQVCQAWWASFDFQLTDKLTDDSDSSIFGAVYEFIPKPKNNHSIEAPTYVIAFRGTMIRKETWARDMKLNIKIMKNKLHRSSCIEKAIQAVKSKASVKGATIWLAGHSMGSAIAMLAGKDMAKTGKFLASYLFNPPFVAYPMKSGILVATTFMITAAATVFVRDNQERQHSENVFNDLSKWAPKLYLHPSDPICSGYILYFKLLEKMQRYGVGFVGRLAAPNSLRACVTTSHTPKRNSHDLSQWFTDDSVNSHPKMYRHN
;
A
#
# COMPACT_ATOMS: atom_id res chain seq x y z
N MET A 1 -36.24 -8.15 1.25
CA MET A 1 -35.18 -8.68 2.14
C MET A 1 -34.12 -7.60 2.34
N SER A 2 -34.00 -7.13 3.57
CA SER A 2 -33.17 -6.00 4.01
C SER A 2 -31.68 -6.33 3.90
N TYR A 3 -30.95 -5.56 3.10
CA TYR A 3 -29.50 -5.73 2.92
C TYR A 3 -28.74 -5.17 4.12
N GLN A 4 -28.00 -6.06 4.79
CA GLN A 4 -27.17 -5.82 5.96
C GLN A 4 -26.10 -4.74 5.71
N GLY A 5 -26.40 -3.51 6.09
CA GLY A 5 -25.42 -2.43 6.25
C GLY A 5 -24.68 -2.43 7.60
N LYS A 6 -24.90 -3.43 8.46
CA LYS A 6 -24.59 -3.39 9.89
C LYS A 6 -23.28 -4.06 10.34
N GLN A 7 -22.51 -4.69 9.44
CA GLN A 7 -21.37 -5.51 9.88
C GLN A 7 -20.04 -4.75 9.92
N ILE A 8 -19.81 -3.82 8.98
CA ILE A 8 -18.53 -3.10 8.88
C ILE A 8 -18.37 -2.02 9.98
N ASP A 9 -19.43 -1.28 10.30
CA ASP A 9 -19.39 -0.28 11.38
C ASP A 9 -19.18 -0.92 12.75
N LYS A 10 -19.81 -2.08 13.00
CA LYS A 10 -19.69 -2.80 14.28
C LYS A 10 -18.30 -3.40 14.48
N ASP A 11 -17.67 -3.88 13.42
CA ASP A 11 -16.32 -4.45 13.51
C ASP A 11 -15.28 -3.36 13.83
N PHE A 12 -15.47 -2.09 13.44
CA PHE A 12 -14.52 -1.02 13.79
C PHE A 12 -14.76 -0.43 15.20
N GLU A 13 -16.00 -0.30 15.68
CA GLU A 13 -16.21 0.08 17.09
C GLU A 13 -15.74 -1.02 18.07
N ALA A 14 -15.85 -2.29 17.67
CA ALA A 14 -15.40 -3.42 18.48
C ALA A 14 -13.90 -3.77 18.31
N SER A 15 -13.28 -3.44 17.17
CA SER A 15 -11.90 -3.88 16.81
C SER A 15 -10.97 -2.77 16.32
N GLY A 16 -11.47 -1.55 16.16
CA GLY A 16 -10.67 -0.37 15.88
C GLY A 16 -9.98 0.16 17.13
N LEU A 17 -9.11 1.16 16.94
CA LEU A 17 -8.26 1.79 17.95
C LEU A 17 -9.01 2.55 19.06
N SER A 18 -10.23 2.14 19.44
CA SER A 18 -10.98 2.66 20.59
C SER A 18 -10.23 2.50 21.93
N ARG A 19 -9.08 1.81 21.93
CA ARG A 19 -8.20 1.59 23.08
C ARG A 19 -6.94 2.48 23.12
N LEU A 20 -6.59 3.21 22.06
CA LEU A 20 -5.45 4.13 22.14
C LEU A 20 -5.87 5.45 22.80
N THR A 21 -5.57 5.58 24.08
CA THR A 21 -5.69 6.84 24.83
C THR A 21 -4.61 7.85 24.44
N THR A 22 -3.52 7.41 23.82
CA THR A 22 -2.42 8.25 23.34
C THR A 22 -1.76 7.64 22.10
N VAL A 23 -1.55 8.45 21.06
CA VAL A 23 -0.84 8.05 19.84
C VAL A 23 0.65 8.30 20.00
N ASP A 24 1.43 7.22 20.02
CA ASP A 24 2.88 7.27 19.77
C ASP A 24 3.14 7.23 18.26
N TRP A 25 3.69 8.34 17.72
CA TRP A 25 3.97 8.51 16.29
C TRP A 25 5.25 7.80 15.83
N GLN A 26 6.10 7.30 16.73
CA GLN A 26 7.27 6.48 16.40
C GLN A 26 6.95 4.99 16.40
N ASN A 27 5.88 4.58 17.07
CA ASN A 27 5.47 3.18 17.14
C ASN A 27 4.94 2.69 15.78
N GLU A 28 5.63 1.72 15.17
CA GLU A 28 5.25 1.20 13.86
C GLU A 28 3.85 0.55 13.84
N ASN A 29 3.40 -0.07 14.94
CA ASN A 29 2.06 -0.63 15.04
C ASN A 29 1.01 0.48 15.04
N HIS A 30 1.24 1.57 15.78
CA HIS A 30 0.35 2.72 15.75
C HIS A 30 0.29 3.36 14.36
N GLN A 31 1.44 3.60 13.73
CA GLN A 31 1.52 4.14 12.38
C GLN A 31 0.74 3.25 11.38
N ARG A 32 0.93 1.93 11.46
CA ARG A 32 0.21 0.94 10.65
C ARG A 32 -1.30 1.04 10.86
N SER A 33 -1.75 0.97 12.12
CA SER A 33 -3.18 0.95 12.43
C SER A 33 -3.87 2.28 12.11
N ILE A 34 -3.19 3.41 12.28
CA ILE A 34 -3.68 4.74 11.84
C ILE A 34 -3.80 4.79 10.32
N ALA A 35 -2.75 4.42 9.59
CA ALA A 35 -2.77 4.43 8.12
C ALA A 35 -3.87 3.51 7.57
N ALA A 36 -4.04 2.32 8.14
CA ALA A 36 -5.11 1.41 7.79
C ALA A 36 -6.50 2.02 8.09
N SER A 37 -6.68 2.63 9.27
CA SER A 37 -7.94 3.29 9.67
C SER A 37 -8.32 4.44 8.75
N LEU A 38 -7.34 5.23 8.30
CA LEU A 38 -7.58 6.32 7.35
C LEU A 38 -8.00 5.78 5.97
N VAL A 39 -7.42 4.67 5.51
CA VAL A 39 -7.87 3.98 4.27
C VAL A 39 -9.30 3.44 4.45
N GLN A 40 -9.64 2.91 5.62
CA GLN A 40 -11.00 2.49 5.95
C GLN A 40 -11.99 3.67 5.91
N GLY A 41 -11.56 4.85 6.35
CA GLY A 41 -12.32 6.09 6.22
C GLY A 41 -12.71 6.40 4.77
N VAL A 42 -11.85 6.11 3.80
CA VAL A 42 -12.16 6.26 2.36
C VAL A 42 -13.27 5.30 1.91
N TYR A 43 -13.26 4.04 2.39
CA TYR A 43 -14.34 3.10 2.13
C TYR A 43 -15.67 3.59 2.74
N ALA A 44 -15.65 4.13 3.95
CA ALA A 44 -16.84 4.69 4.61
C ALA A 44 -17.40 5.91 3.86
N LEU A 45 -16.54 6.84 3.42
CA LEU A 45 -16.93 8.01 2.62
C LEU A 45 -17.68 7.62 1.34
N LYS A 46 -17.21 6.55 0.66
CA LYS A 46 -17.88 6.02 -0.53
C LYS A 46 -19.25 5.41 -0.21
N ASN A 47 -19.37 4.65 0.88
CA ASN A 47 -20.62 4.03 1.30
C ASN A 47 -21.68 5.06 1.75
N ALA A 48 -21.25 6.09 2.49
CA ALA A 48 -22.11 7.18 2.95
C ALA A 48 -22.70 7.97 1.78
N ARG A 49 -21.88 8.27 0.75
CA ARG A 49 -22.36 8.87 -0.50
C ARG A 49 -23.39 7.99 -1.22
N GLN A 50 -23.17 6.67 -1.26
CA GLN A 50 -24.13 5.75 -1.90
C GLN A 50 -25.47 5.64 -1.15
N LYS A 51 -25.48 5.92 0.16
CA LYS A 51 -26.68 5.77 1.02
C LYS A 51 -27.34 7.11 1.40
N ASN A 52 -26.84 8.25 0.92
CA ASN A 52 -27.24 9.59 1.38
C ASN A 52 -27.24 9.74 2.92
N GLN A 53 -26.30 9.06 3.58
CA GLN A 53 -26.15 9.09 5.03
C GLN A 53 -24.96 9.96 5.41
N GLN A 54 -25.08 10.70 6.52
CA GLN A 54 -23.94 11.39 7.12
C GLN A 54 -22.98 10.33 7.66
N VAL A 55 -21.67 10.49 7.44
CA VAL A 55 -20.66 9.57 8.00
C VAL A 55 -20.69 9.78 9.52
N CYS A 56 -21.40 8.92 10.25
CA CYS A 56 -21.40 8.94 11.72
C CYS A 56 -19.98 8.68 12.20
N GLN A 57 -19.43 9.67 12.93
CA GLN A 57 -18.07 9.74 13.46
C GLN A 57 -16.98 9.55 12.41
N ALA A 58 -16.45 10.67 11.95
CA ALA A 58 -15.21 10.78 11.22
C ALA A 58 -14.05 10.13 12.02
N TRP A 59 -13.77 8.83 11.85
CA TRP A 59 -12.73 8.10 12.60
C TRP A 59 -11.35 8.77 12.53
N TRP A 60 -11.09 9.50 11.45
CA TRP A 60 -9.89 10.33 11.30
C TRP A 60 -9.77 11.41 12.39
N ALA A 61 -10.88 11.94 12.91
CA ALA A 61 -10.89 12.92 14.00
C ALA A 61 -10.39 12.33 15.33
N SER A 62 -10.52 11.02 15.55
CA SER A 62 -9.96 10.36 16.73
C SER A 62 -8.43 10.37 16.76
N PHE A 63 -7.79 10.58 15.60
CA PHE A 63 -6.35 10.71 15.44
C PHE A 63 -5.93 12.16 15.14
N ASP A 64 -6.81 13.12 15.45
CA ASP A 64 -6.59 14.54 15.22
C ASP A 64 -6.37 14.91 13.74
N PHE A 65 -7.00 14.18 12.82
CA PHE A 65 -7.07 14.58 11.41
C PHE A 65 -8.42 15.20 11.05
N GLN A 66 -8.40 16.10 10.08
CA GLN A 66 -9.57 16.55 9.32
C GLN A 66 -9.51 16.06 7.88
N LEU A 67 -10.67 15.82 7.28
CA LEU A 67 -10.79 15.53 5.85
C LEU A 67 -10.78 16.85 5.06
N THR A 68 -9.76 17.10 4.24
CA THR A 68 -9.66 18.32 3.43
C THR A 68 -10.17 18.11 2.01
N ASP A 69 -9.83 16.98 1.40
CA ASP A 69 -10.12 16.72 -0.01
C ASP A 69 -10.62 15.30 -0.24
N LYS A 70 -11.50 15.14 -1.24
CA LYS A 70 -11.97 13.84 -1.73
C LYS A 70 -11.53 13.67 -3.18
N LEU A 71 -10.92 12.54 -3.50
CA LEU A 71 -10.49 12.21 -4.86
C LEU A 71 -11.55 11.30 -5.50
N THR A 72 -12.13 11.76 -6.61
CA THR A 72 -13.19 11.04 -7.32
C THR A 72 -12.75 10.57 -8.71
N ASP A 73 -13.17 9.35 -9.07
CA ASP A 73 -12.98 8.78 -10.39
C ASP A 73 -13.93 9.48 -11.37
N ASP A 74 -13.43 9.90 -12.54
CA ASP A 74 -14.26 10.56 -13.56
C ASP A 74 -15.27 9.62 -14.21
N SER A 75 -15.00 8.31 -14.20
CA SER A 75 -15.81 7.33 -14.91
C SER A 75 -17.12 7.02 -14.20
N ASP A 76 -17.10 6.93 -12.86
CA ASP A 76 -18.26 6.55 -12.06
C ASP A 76 -18.55 7.53 -10.90
N SER A 77 -17.82 8.65 -10.84
CA SER A 77 -17.88 9.64 -9.75
C SER A 77 -17.60 9.05 -8.37
N SER A 78 -17.06 7.83 -8.26
CA SER A 78 -16.82 7.18 -6.99
C SER A 78 -15.60 7.77 -6.31
N ILE A 79 -15.69 7.96 -4.99
CA ILE A 79 -14.55 8.42 -4.19
C ILE A 79 -13.55 7.27 -4.15
N PHE A 80 -12.34 7.45 -4.67
CA PHE A 80 -11.26 6.44 -4.65
C PHE A 80 -10.14 6.79 -3.67
N GLY A 81 -10.05 8.06 -3.25
CA GLY A 81 -9.08 8.51 -2.26
C GLY A 81 -9.55 9.71 -1.47
N ALA A 82 -8.79 10.05 -0.43
CA ALA A 82 -9.03 11.20 0.44
C ALA A 82 -7.70 11.80 0.90
N VAL A 83 -7.72 13.11 1.15
CA VAL A 83 -6.61 13.82 1.83
C VAL A 83 -7.07 14.19 3.23
N TYR A 84 -6.28 13.77 4.21
CA TYR A 84 -6.44 14.10 5.61
C TYR A 84 -5.31 15.06 6.03
N GLU A 85 -5.64 16.09 6.79
CA GLU A 85 -4.69 17.06 7.34
C GLU A 85 -4.67 16.96 8.86
N PHE A 86 -3.48 16.93 9.45
CA PHE A 86 -3.32 16.85 10.89
C PHE A 86 -3.62 18.19 11.56
N ILE A 87 -4.43 18.18 12.62
CA ILE A 87 -4.78 19.34 13.43
C ILE A 87 -3.95 19.27 14.72
N PRO A 88 -2.86 20.05 14.84
CA PRO A 88 -2.05 20.05 16.04
C PRO A 88 -2.86 20.62 17.23
N LYS A 89 -2.96 19.84 18.31
CA LYS A 89 -3.55 20.32 19.57
C LYS A 89 -2.53 21.17 20.34
N PRO A 90 -2.91 22.34 20.87
CA PRO A 90 -1.99 23.31 21.47
C PRO A 90 -1.27 22.84 22.75
N LYS A 91 -1.56 21.64 23.30
CA LYS A 91 -1.00 21.14 24.56
C LYS A 91 -0.12 19.89 24.44
N ASN A 92 0.07 19.32 23.26
CA ASN A 92 0.86 18.10 23.07
C ASN A 92 2.15 18.38 22.30
N ASN A 93 3.29 18.40 22.99
CA ASN A 93 4.63 18.48 22.40
C ASN A 93 4.95 17.29 21.45
N HIS A 94 4.15 16.21 21.49
CA HIS A 94 4.24 15.06 20.57
C HIS A 94 3.72 15.36 19.15
N SER A 95 3.21 16.57 18.87
CA SER A 95 2.73 17.00 17.56
C SER A 95 3.83 17.10 16.48
N ILE A 96 5.10 17.13 16.86
CA ILE A 96 6.21 17.39 15.93
C ILE A 96 6.43 16.21 14.96
N GLU A 97 5.96 15.01 15.32
CA GLU A 97 6.26 13.76 14.62
C GLU A 97 5.10 13.23 13.76
N ALA A 98 3.91 13.85 13.88
CA ALA A 98 2.76 13.50 13.07
C ALA A 98 2.93 13.96 11.60
N PRO A 99 2.40 13.23 10.61
CA PRO A 99 2.40 13.70 9.24
C PRO A 99 1.48 14.91 9.08
N THR A 100 1.92 15.94 8.37
CA THR A 100 1.05 17.07 7.99
C THR A 100 -0.16 16.59 7.18
N TYR A 101 0.08 15.69 6.24
CA TYR A 101 -0.96 15.12 5.39
C TYR A 101 -0.88 13.59 5.32
N VAL A 102 -2.05 12.95 5.29
CA VAL A 102 -2.18 11.55 4.88
C VAL A 102 -3.06 11.49 3.64
N ILE A 103 -2.53 10.92 2.57
CA ILE A 103 -3.27 10.69 1.33
C ILE A 103 -3.57 9.20 1.25
N ALA A 104 -4.85 8.86 1.42
CA ALA A 104 -5.31 7.48 1.53
C ALA A 104 -6.10 7.07 0.28
N PHE A 105 -5.89 5.84 -0.19
CA PHE A 105 -6.54 5.29 -1.38
C PHE A 105 -7.20 3.93 -1.08
N ARG A 106 -8.48 3.79 -1.45
CA ARG A 106 -9.19 2.52 -1.29
C ARG A 106 -8.98 1.57 -2.47
N GLY A 107 -9.20 0.28 -2.23
CA GLY A 107 -9.32 -0.72 -3.28
C GLY A 107 -10.70 -0.74 -3.96
N THR A 108 -10.82 -1.57 -4.98
CA THR A 108 -12.09 -1.89 -5.65
C THR A 108 -12.98 -2.69 -4.69
N MET A 109 -14.24 -2.30 -4.51
CA MET A 109 -15.20 -3.09 -3.74
C MET A 109 -15.74 -4.22 -4.62
N ILE A 110 -15.20 -5.42 -4.50
CA ILE A 110 -15.67 -6.59 -5.26
C ILE A 110 -16.37 -7.57 -4.31
N ARG A 111 -17.41 -8.25 -4.80
CA ARG A 111 -18.13 -9.31 -4.06
C ARG A 111 -17.16 -10.46 -3.73
N LYS A 112 -17.25 -11.01 -2.51
CA LYS A 112 -16.29 -11.98 -1.94
C LYS A 112 -16.07 -13.25 -2.78
N GLU A 113 -17.04 -13.62 -3.63
CA GLU A 113 -17.01 -14.88 -4.39
C GLU A 113 -16.16 -14.84 -5.67
N THR A 114 -16.08 -13.69 -6.36
CA THR A 114 -15.34 -13.52 -7.62
C THR A 114 -14.08 -12.66 -7.48
N TRP A 115 -13.83 -12.17 -6.26
CA TRP A 115 -12.89 -11.11 -5.95
C TRP A 115 -11.47 -11.30 -6.51
N ALA A 116 -10.89 -12.51 -6.40
CA ALA A 116 -9.53 -12.78 -6.87
C ALA A 116 -9.43 -12.86 -8.41
N ARG A 117 -10.48 -13.33 -9.09
CA ARG A 117 -10.52 -13.37 -10.56
C ARG A 117 -10.72 -11.97 -11.13
N ASP A 118 -11.66 -11.22 -10.55
CA ASP A 118 -11.97 -9.87 -10.98
C ASP A 118 -10.81 -8.92 -10.69
N MET A 119 -10.11 -9.11 -9.57
CA MET A 119 -8.90 -8.33 -9.29
C MET A 119 -7.76 -8.70 -10.24
N LYS A 120 -7.56 -9.96 -10.60
CA LYS A 120 -6.61 -10.34 -11.66
C LYS A 120 -6.96 -9.69 -13.00
N LEU A 121 -8.25 -9.65 -13.34
CA LEU A 121 -8.72 -8.97 -14.54
C LEU A 121 -8.47 -7.46 -14.45
N ASN A 122 -8.77 -6.83 -13.31
CA ASN A 122 -8.52 -5.42 -13.05
C ASN A 122 -7.03 -5.09 -13.07
N ILE A 123 -6.15 -5.95 -12.56
CA ILE A 123 -4.69 -5.79 -12.65
C ILE A 123 -4.24 -5.90 -14.10
N LYS A 124 -4.78 -6.84 -14.88
CA LYS A 124 -4.44 -7.01 -16.31
C LYS A 124 -4.91 -5.79 -17.13
N ILE A 125 -6.12 -5.33 -16.88
CA ILE A 125 -6.65 -4.08 -17.45
C ILE A 125 -5.80 -2.90 -16.99
N MET A 126 -5.44 -2.85 -15.72
CA MET A 126 -4.61 -1.79 -15.15
C MET A 126 -3.21 -1.81 -15.74
N LYS A 127 -2.56 -2.96 -15.97
CA LYS A 127 -1.30 -3.05 -16.73
C LYS A 127 -1.44 -2.43 -18.12
N ASN A 128 -2.54 -2.74 -18.79
CA ASN A 128 -2.80 -2.26 -20.16
C ASN A 128 -3.23 -0.78 -20.19
N LYS A 129 -3.86 -0.27 -19.12
CA LYS A 129 -4.35 1.11 -18.97
C LYS A 129 -3.43 1.99 -18.10
N LEU A 130 -2.33 1.46 -17.56
CA LEU A 130 -1.47 2.14 -16.56
C LEU A 130 -0.86 3.41 -17.12
N HIS A 131 -0.78 3.51 -18.45
CA HIS A 131 -0.32 4.71 -19.13
C HIS A 131 -1.36 5.85 -19.18
N ARG A 132 -2.63 5.66 -18.76
CA ARG A 132 -3.73 6.65 -18.94
C ARG A 132 -4.91 6.59 -17.95
N SER A 133 -4.80 6.02 -16.74
CA SER A 133 -5.96 6.04 -15.83
C SER A 133 -6.05 7.39 -15.10
N SER A 134 -7.19 8.08 -15.25
CA SER A 134 -7.43 9.39 -14.63
C SER A 134 -7.26 9.37 -13.10
N CYS A 135 -7.58 8.24 -12.45
CA CYS A 135 -7.36 8.07 -11.02
C CYS A 135 -5.88 8.14 -10.61
N ILE A 136 -4.97 7.53 -11.37
CA ILE A 136 -3.54 7.56 -11.05
C ILE A 136 -2.99 8.98 -11.28
N GLU A 137 -3.38 9.63 -12.37
CA GLU A 137 -2.98 11.01 -12.67
C GLU A 137 -3.45 11.97 -11.57
N LYS A 138 -4.73 11.89 -11.18
CA LYS A 138 -5.29 12.67 -10.07
C LYS A 138 -4.60 12.38 -8.74
N ALA A 139 -4.28 11.12 -8.46
CA ALA A 139 -3.54 10.75 -7.26
C ALA A 139 -2.16 11.41 -7.25
N ILE A 140 -1.39 11.29 -8.34
CA ILE A 140 -0.07 11.92 -8.48
C ILE A 140 -0.17 13.44 -8.33
N GLN A 141 -1.16 14.07 -8.96
CA GLN A 141 -1.40 15.51 -8.84
C GLN A 141 -1.72 15.93 -7.41
N ALA A 142 -2.58 15.18 -6.71
CA ALA A 142 -2.90 15.44 -5.31
C ALA A 142 -1.65 15.33 -4.42
N VAL A 143 -0.82 14.29 -4.62
CA VAL A 143 0.44 14.13 -3.88
C VAL A 143 1.40 15.28 -4.17
N LYS A 144 1.60 15.66 -5.44
CA LYS A 144 2.46 16.77 -5.84
C LYS A 144 2.00 18.10 -5.24
N SER A 145 0.69 18.35 -5.26
CA SER A 145 0.07 19.54 -4.69
C SER A 145 0.33 19.65 -3.19
N LYS A 146 0.17 18.57 -2.41
CA LYS A 146 0.47 18.62 -0.97
C LYS A 146 1.99 18.65 -0.71
N ALA A 147 2.80 18.02 -1.57
CA ALA A 147 4.26 17.99 -1.44
C ALA A 147 4.95 19.30 -1.86
N SER A 148 4.21 20.29 -2.38
CA SER A 148 4.72 21.64 -2.63
C SER A 148 4.60 22.54 -1.41
N VAL A 149 3.77 22.17 -0.42
CA VAL A 149 3.64 22.89 0.85
C VAL A 149 4.97 22.77 1.62
N LYS A 150 5.57 23.92 1.95
CA LYS A 150 6.89 23.98 2.58
C LYS A 150 6.87 23.32 3.96
N GLY A 151 7.76 22.36 4.17
CA GLY A 151 7.88 21.63 5.45
C GLY A 151 6.81 20.55 5.68
N ALA A 152 5.90 20.33 4.71
CA ALA A 152 4.86 19.33 4.86
C ALA A 152 5.43 17.90 4.81
N THR A 153 5.07 17.09 5.79
CA THR A 153 5.33 15.66 5.82
C THR A 153 4.09 14.90 5.33
N ILE A 154 4.29 13.95 4.41
CA ILE A 154 3.19 13.25 3.75
C ILE A 154 3.32 11.75 3.96
N TRP A 155 2.23 11.12 4.37
CA TRP A 155 2.06 9.68 4.29
C TRP A 155 1.18 9.31 3.10
N LEU A 156 1.60 8.31 2.35
CA LEU A 156 0.75 7.61 1.38
C LEU A 156 0.24 6.34 2.04
N ALA A 157 -1.07 6.10 1.95
CA ALA A 157 -1.67 4.87 2.45
C ALA A 157 -2.58 4.27 1.40
N GLY A 158 -2.59 2.96 1.25
CA GLY A 158 -3.52 2.34 0.33
C GLY A 158 -3.74 0.87 0.58
N HIS A 159 -4.94 0.40 0.24
CA HIS A 159 -5.33 -1.01 0.35
C HIS A 159 -5.65 -1.61 -1.02
N SER A 160 -5.20 -2.83 -1.30
CA SER A 160 -5.52 -3.55 -2.54
C SER A 160 -5.16 -2.70 -3.76
N MET A 161 -6.09 -2.43 -4.67
CA MET A 161 -5.87 -1.50 -5.80
C MET A 161 -5.38 -0.11 -5.36
N GLY A 162 -5.88 0.42 -4.24
CA GLY A 162 -5.45 1.71 -3.70
C GLY A 162 -3.98 1.72 -3.28
N SER A 163 -3.46 0.57 -2.83
CA SER A 163 -2.02 0.45 -2.54
C SER A 163 -1.16 0.49 -3.81
N ALA A 164 -1.67 0.00 -4.95
CA ALA A 164 -0.99 0.14 -6.23
C ALA A 164 -0.96 1.60 -6.71
N ILE A 165 -2.05 2.35 -6.50
CA ILE A 165 -2.12 3.79 -6.75
C ILE A 165 -1.09 4.52 -5.87
N ALA A 166 -1.09 4.25 -4.56
CA ALA A 166 -0.13 4.82 -3.61
C ALA A 166 1.32 4.48 -3.99
N MET A 167 1.59 3.24 -4.41
CA MET A 167 2.91 2.80 -4.84
C MET A 167 3.38 3.56 -6.10
N LEU A 168 2.50 3.78 -7.07
CA LEU A 168 2.84 4.53 -8.28
C LEU A 168 3.07 6.01 -8.00
N ALA A 169 2.22 6.62 -7.16
CA ALA A 169 2.39 8.00 -6.74
C ALA A 169 3.68 8.20 -5.92
N GLY A 170 3.96 7.29 -4.99
CA GLY A 170 5.21 7.29 -4.23
C GLY A 170 6.44 7.11 -5.11
N LYS A 171 6.38 6.21 -6.10
CA LYS A 171 7.45 6.02 -7.09
C LYS A 171 7.69 7.29 -7.92
N ASP A 172 6.63 7.98 -8.33
CA ASP A 172 6.74 9.24 -9.08
C ASP A 172 7.45 10.33 -8.25
N MET A 173 7.09 10.46 -6.96
CA MET A 173 7.76 11.38 -6.04
C MET A 173 9.20 10.98 -5.77
N ALA A 174 9.49 9.69 -5.59
CA ALA A 174 10.83 9.18 -5.34
C ALA A 174 11.80 9.45 -6.50
N LYS A 175 11.32 9.40 -7.75
CA LYS A 175 12.09 9.81 -8.93
C LYS A 175 12.54 11.28 -8.88
N THR A 176 11.81 12.13 -8.16
CA THR A 176 12.17 13.54 -7.94
C THR A 176 12.99 13.77 -6.67
N GLY A 177 13.47 12.71 -6.01
CA GLY A 177 14.23 12.77 -4.76
C GLY A 177 13.37 12.98 -3.51
N LYS A 178 12.03 12.93 -3.62
CA LYS A 178 11.11 13.07 -2.49
C LYS A 178 10.62 11.70 -2.02
N PHE A 179 11.14 11.24 -0.89
CA PHE A 179 10.84 9.91 -0.35
C PHE A 179 9.70 9.95 0.67
N LEU A 180 8.48 9.63 0.23
CA LEU A 180 7.30 9.70 1.08
C LEU A 180 7.11 8.40 1.87
N ALA A 181 6.82 8.52 3.17
CA ALA A 181 6.41 7.38 3.99
C ALA A 181 5.17 6.73 3.37
N SER A 182 5.22 5.42 3.14
CA SER A 182 4.20 4.73 2.34
C SER A 182 3.77 3.44 3.02
N TYR A 183 2.46 3.27 3.21
CA TYR A 183 1.82 2.16 3.92
C TYR A 183 0.90 1.42 2.94
N LEU A 184 1.36 0.27 2.46
CA LEU A 184 0.74 -0.45 1.35
C LEU A 184 0.18 -1.78 1.86
N PHE A 185 -1.13 -1.86 1.98
CA PHE A 185 -1.85 -3.01 2.53
C PHE A 185 -2.34 -3.93 1.41
N ASN A 186 -1.92 -5.19 1.47
CA ASN A 186 -2.26 -6.25 0.52
C ASN A 186 -2.16 -5.81 -0.96
N PRO A 187 -1.03 -5.23 -1.40
CA PRO A 187 -0.85 -4.81 -2.78
C PRO A 187 -0.98 -5.97 -3.76
N PRO A 188 -1.57 -5.73 -4.94
CA PRO A 188 -1.63 -6.73 -5.99
C PRO A 188 -0.23 -7.10 -6.44
N PHE A 189 0.10 -8.39 -6.38
CA PHE A 189 1.31 -8.90 -6.98
C PHE A 189 1.09 -9.10 -8.47
N VAL A 190 1.76 -8.25 -9.24
CA VAL A 190 1.58 -8.11 -10.68
C VAL A 190 2.32 -9.22 -11.46
N ALA A 191 3.05 -10.12 -10.80
CA ALA A 191 3.75 -11.23 -11.46
C ALA A 191 2.91 -12.52 -11.55
N TYR A 192 3.25 -13.33 -12.56
CA TYR A 192 2.53 -14.54 -12.98
C TYR A 192 2.29 -15.52 -11.81
N PRO A 193 1.11 -16.19 -11.73
CA PRO A 193 0.82 -17.15 -10.67
C PRO A 193 1.77 -18.35 -10.76
N MET A 194 2.72 -18.44 -9.84
CA MET A 194 3.76 -19.47 -9.82
C MET A 194 3.41 -20.56 -8.80
N LYS A 195 3.26 -21.80 -9.28
CA LYS A 195 2.64 -22.93 -8.53
C LYS A 195 3.61 -23.90 -7.83
N SER A 196 4.93 -23.68 -7.79
CA SER A 196 5.85 -24.58 -7.07
C SER A 196 7.18 -23.94 -6.65
N GLY A 197 7.46 -23.83 -5.35
CA GLY A 197 8.55 -22.99 -4.82
C GLY A 197 9.99 -23.33 -5.26
N ILE A 198 10.32 -24.61 -5.48
CA ILE A 198 11.69 -25.03 -5.84
C ILE A 198 11.96 -24.86 -7.34
N LEU A 199 11.08 -25.37 -8.19
CA LEU A 199 11.19 -25.21 -9.65
C LEU A 199 11.13 -23.73 -10.03
N VAL A 200 10.30 -22.95 -9.33
CA VAL A 200 10.19 -21.50 -9.53
C VAL A 200 11.48 -20.76 -9.19
N ALA A 201 12.22 -21.17 -8.14
CA ALA A 201 13.48 -20.52 -7.83
C ALA A 201 14.50 -20.72 -8.96
N THR A 202 14.67 -21.97 -9.42
CA THR A 202 15.60 -22.27 -10.51
C THR A 202 15.19 -21.61 -11.82
N THR A 203 13.91 -21.68 -12.19
CA THR A 203 13.40 -21.02 -13.40
C THR A 203 13.48 -19.50 -13.32
N PHE A 204 13.21 -18.89 -12.16
CA PHE A 204 13.36 -17.44 -11.96
C PHE A 204 14.82 -17.02 -12.08
N MET A 205 15.78 -17.78 -11.54
CA MET A 205 17.22 -17.50 -11.70
C MET A 205 17.64 -17.56 -13.17
N ILE A 206 17.20 -18.60 -13.89
CA ILE A 206 17.52 -18.78 -15.32
C ILE A 206 16.90 -17.68 -16.17
N THR A 207 15.61 -17.37 -15.96
CA THR A 207 14.92 -16.29 -16.68
C THR A 207 15.48 -14.92 -16.33
N ALA A 208 15.84 -14.67 -15.07
CA ALA A 208 16.48 -13.44 -14.66
C ALA A 208 17.85 -13.26 -15.31
N ALA A 209 18.68 -14.30 -15.30
CA ALA A 209 19.98 -14.29 -15.98
C ALA A 209 19.81 -14.04 -17.48
N ALA A 210 18.91 -14.77 -18.15
CA ALA A 210 18.62 -14.58 -19.57
C ALA A 210 18.13 -13.15 -19.88
N THR A 211 17.26 -12.59 -19.03
CA THR A 211 16.78 -11.21 -19.19
C THR A 211 17.92 -10.19 -19.11
N VAL A 212 18.88 -10.40 -18.21
CA VAL A 212 20.08 -9.56 -18.12
C VAL A 212 20.95 -9.70 -19.36
N PHE A 213 21.19 -10.92 -19.83
CA PHE A 213 22.00 -11.19 -21.02
C PHE A 213 21.42 -10.55 -22.29
N VAL A 214 20.09 -10.55 -22.44
CA VAL A 214 19.40 -9.97 -23.62
C VAL A 214 19.37 -8.45 -23.60
N ARG A 215 19.45 -7.79 -22.44
CA ARG A 215 19.49 -6.32 -22.35
C ARG A 215 20.83 -5.77 -22.81
N ASP A 216 20.79 -4.71 -23.60
CA ASP A 216 21.98 -3.95 -23.97
C ASP A 216 22.57 -3.17 -22.78
N ASN A 217 23.84 -2.78 -22.87
CA ASN A 217 24.55 -2.03 -21.83
C ASN A 217 23.84 -0.74 -21.44
N GLN A 218 23.24 -0.01 -22.38
CA GLN A 218 22.50 1.22 -22.07
C GLN A 218 21.25 0.93 -21.23
N GLU A 219 20.53 -0.14 -21.53
CA GLU A 219 19.34 -0.56 -20.78
C GLU A 219 19.70 -1.06 -19.36
N ARG A 220 20.83 -1.74 -19.23
CA ARG A 220 21.37 -2.17 -17.94
C ARG A 220 21.73 -0.96 -17.08
N GLN A 221 22.52 -0.02 -17.60
CA GLN A 221 22.88 1.21 -16.89
C GLN A 221 21.66 2.04 -16.50
N HIS A 222 20.68 2.19 -17.40
CA HIS A 222 19.44 2.88 -17.07
C HIS A 222 18.69 2.19 -15.93
N SER A 223 18.59 0.86 -15.96
CA SER A 223 17.93 0.07 -14.91
C SER A 223 18.65 0.20 -13.56
N GLU A 224 19.98 0.23 -13.57
CA GLU A 224 20.79 0.44 -12.36
C GLU A 224 20.66 1.85 -11.80
N ASN A 225 20.65 2.88 -12.65
CA ASN A 225 20.44 4.25 -12.21
C ASN A 225 19.05 4.43 -11.59
N VAL A 226 18.00 3.91 -12.24
CA VAL A 226 16.64 3.89 -11.71
C VAL A 226 16.58 3.14 -10.37
N PHE A 227 17.30 2.02 -10.25
CA PHE A 227 17.39 1.30 -8.98
C PHE A 227 18.06 2.15 -7.90
N ASN A 228 19.21 2.75 -8.19
CA ASN A 228 19.97 3.55 -7.24
C ASN A 228 19.15 4.74 -6.73
N ASP A 229 18.44 5.43 -7.62
CA ASP A 229 17.58 6.56 -7.28
C ASP A 229 16.41 6.13 -6.39
N LEU A 230 15.77 5.00 -6.72
CA LEU A 230 14.60 4.53 -6.01
C LEU A 230 14.92 3.70 -4.76
N SER A 231 16.13 3.15 -4.63
CA SER A 231 16.56 2.32 -3.49
C SER A 231 16.49 3.04 -2.14
N LYS A 232 16.57 4.39 -2.19
CA LYS A 232 16.42 5.29 -1.04
C LYS A 232 14.99 5.35 -0.52
N TRP A 233 14.01 5.06 -1.37
CA TRP A 233 12.60 4.96 -0.99
C TRP A 233 12.28 3.55 -0.49
N ALA A 234 11.69 3.45 0.71
CA ALA A 234 11.36 2.17 1.33
C ALA A 234 9.88 2.13 1.80
N PRO A 235 8.92 1.83 0.90
CA PRO A 235 7.54 1.59 1.30
C PRO A 235 7.41 0.40 2.28
N LYS A 236 6.45 0.51 3.21
CA LYS A 236 6.02 -0.57 4.10
C LYS A 236 4.93 -1.38 3.42
N LEU A 237 5.20 -2.63 3.11
CA LEU A 237 4.29 -3.61 2.53
C LEU A 237 3.72 -4.49 3.65
N TYR A 238 2.41 -4.43 3.85
CA TYR A 238 1.68 -5.28 4.78
C TYR A 238 1.00 -6.38 3.96
N LEU A 239 1.43 -7.62 4.16
CA LEU A 239 1.05 -8.77 3.32
C LEU A 239 0.45 -9.87 4.18
N HIS A 240 -0.55 -10.56 3.66
CA HIS A 240 -1.00 -11.81 4.26
C HIS A 240 -0.53 -13.02 3.42
N PRO A 241 0.16 -14.02 4.00
CA PRO A 241 0.65 -15.18 3.25
C PRO A 241 -0.44 -16.01 2.58
N SER A 242 -1.63 -16.05 3.17
CA SER A 242 -2.80 -16.73 2.57
C SER A 242 -3.59 -15.86 1.60
N ASP A 243 -3.22 -14.59 1.38
CA ASP A 243 -3.90 -13.76 0.39
C ASP A 243 -3.40 -14.12 -1.03
N PRO A 244 -4.27 -14.67 -1.91
CA PRO A 244 -3.88 -15.05 -3.27
C PRO A 244 -3.49 -13.86 -4.16
N ILE A 245 -3.72 -12.62 -3.71
CA ILE A 245 -3.40 -11.40 -4.45
C ILE A 245 -2.00 -10.89 -4.15
N CYS A 246 -1.60 -10.89 -2.88
CA CYS A 246 -0.30 -10.34 -2.47
C CYS A 246 0.74 -11.41 -2.10
N SER A 247 0.35 -12.67 -1.91
CA SER A 247 1.26 -13.76 -1.47
C SER A 247 2.49 -13.94 -2.37
N GLY A 248 2.40 -13.60 -3.66
CA GLY A 248 3.54 -13.65 -4.58
C GLY A 248 4.71 -12.74 -4.18
N TYR A 249 4.46 -11.64 -3.46
CA TYR A 249 5.51 -10.78 -2.92
C TYR A 249 6.44 -11.54 -1.96
N ILE A 250 5.90 -12.42 -1.11
CA ILE A 250 6.70 -13.17 -0.14
C ILE A 250 7.70 -14.08 -0.86
N LEU A 251 7.25 -14.77 -1.93
CA LEU A 251 8.13 -15.60 -2.74
C LEU A 251 9.17 -14.74 -3.48
N TYR A 252 8.75 -13.62 -4.06
CA TYR A 252 9.63 -12.68 -4.74
C TYR A 252 10.78 -12.17 -3.85
N PHE A 253 10.48 -11.69 -2.64
CA PHE A 253 11.52 -11.20 -1.73
C PHE A 253 12.45 -12.32 -1.25
N LYS A 254 11.94 -13.53 -1.01
CA LYS A 254 12.78 -14.71 -0.72
C LYS A 254 13.75 -15.03 -1.86
N LEU A 255 13.31 -14.90 -3.11
CA LEU A 255 14.16 -15.13 -4.29
C LEU A 255 15.25 -14.05 -4.41
N LEU A 256 14.91 -12.79 -4.18
CA LEU A 256 15.89 -11.71 -4.16
C LEU A 256 16.94 -11.89 -3.05
N GLU A 257 16.51 -12.25 -1.84
CA GLU A 257 17.45 -12.52 -0.73
C GLU A 257 18.39 -13.69 -1.06
N LYS A 258 17.84 -14.75 -1.67
CA LYS A 258 18.62 -15.90 -2.13
C LYS A 258 19.66 -15.46 -3.17
N MET A 259 19.27 -14.69 -4.18
CA MET A 259 20.18 -14.13 -5.20
C MET A 259 21.30 -13.28 -4.58
N GLN A 260 20.96 -12.45 -3.60
CA GLN A 260 21.94 -11.62 -2.88
C GLN A 260 22.95 -12.49 -2.13
N ARG A 261 22.51 -13.56 -1.45
CA ARG A 261 23.39 -14.51 -0.74
C ARG A 261 24.34 -15.26 -1.67
N TYR A 262 23.93 -15.57 -2.90
CA TYR A 262 24.78 -16.23 -3.89
C TYR A 262 25.65 -15.26 -4.71
N GLY A 263 25.70 -13.97 -4.36
CA GLY A 263 26.53 -12.98 -5.06
C GLY A 263 25.98 -12.53 -6.42
N VAL A 264 24.77 -12.95 -6.80
CA VAL A 264 24.11 -12.60 -8.08
C VAL A 264 22.96 -11.61 -7.88
N GLY A 265 23.02 -10.79 -6.82
CA GLY A 265 21.99 -9.80 -6.51
C GLY A 265 21.73 -8.80 -7.64
N PHE A 266 22.75 -8.45 -8.43
CA PHE A 266 22.60 -7.57 -9.60
C PHE A 266 21.66 -8.16 -10.66
N VAL A 267 21.66 -9.49 -10.83
CA VAL A 267 20.76 -10.18 -11.75
C VAL A 267 19.32 -10.03 -11.32
N GLY A 268 19.05 -10.19 -10.02
CA GLY A 268 17.73 -9.95 -9.44
C GLY A 268 17.27 -8.50 -9.62
N ARG A 269 18.17 -7.52 -9.43
CA ARG A 269 17.87 -6.08 -9.59
C ARG A 269 17.56 -5.69 -11.03
N LEU A 270 18.32 -6.21 -11.99
CA LEU A 270 18.13 -5.93 -13.42
C LEU A 270 16.91 -6.66 -13.97
N ALA A 271 16.71 -7.92 -13.61
CA ALA A 271 15.57 -8.70 -14.09
C ALA A 271 14.22 -8.27 -13.47
N ALA A 272 14.24 -7.64 -12.29
CA ALA A 272 13.04 -7.13 -11.66
C ALA A 272 12.57 -5.82 -12.35
N PRO A 273 11.35 -5.78 -12.91
CA PRO A 273 10.83 -4.58 -13.59
C PRO A 273 10.58 -3.39 -12.64
N ASN A 274 10.63 -3.58 -11.33
CA ASN A 274 10.42 -2.55 -10.30
C ASN A 274 11.30 -2.82 -9.08
N SER A 275 12.61 -2.88 -9.27
CA SER A 275 13.57 -3.07 -8.18
C SER A 275 13.50 -1.87 -7.21
N LEU A 276 12.83 -2.10 -6.08
CA LEU A 276 12.56 -1.13 -5.02
C LEU A 276 12.92 -1.76 -3.69
N ARG A 277 13.48 -0.97 -2.78
CA ARG A 277 13.63 -1.37 -1.37
C ARG A 277 12.24 -1.36 -0.73
N ALA A 278 11.91 -2.33 0.11
CA ALA A 278 10.60 -2.39 0.77
C ALA A 278 10.71 -3.05 2.16
N CYS A 279 10.04 -2.48 3.17
CA CYS A 279 9.88 -3.16 4.45
C CYS A 279 8.67 -4.09 4.35
N VAL A 280 8.82 -5.39 4.64
CA VAL A 280 7.71 -6.35 4.53
C VAL A 280 7.26 -6.78 5.92
N THR A 281 5.96 -6.71 6.15
CA THR A 281 5.31 -7.19 7.37
C THR A 281 4.28 -8.26 7.00
N THR A 282 4.30 -9.41 7.67
CA THR A 282 3.40 -10.53 7.38
C THR A 282 2.54 -10.90 8.57
N SER A 283 1.23 -11.01 8.40
CA SER A 283 0.31 -11.52 9.44
C SER A 283 0.05 -13.03 9.28
N HIS A 284 -0.17 -13.74 10.39
CA HIS A 284 -0.44 -15.20 10.42
C HIS A 284 -1.85 -15.52 10.98
N THR A 285 -2.74 -14.54 11.10
CA THR A 285 -4.07 -14.74 11.68
C THR A 285 -4.95 -15.69 10.83
N PRO A 286 -5.94 -16.38 11.43
CA PRO A 286 -6.68 -17.46 10.77
C PRO A 286 -7.44 -17.03 9.49
N LYS A 287 -7.52 -17.97 8.54
CA LYS A 287 -8.02 -17.95 7.15
C LYS A 287 -9.27 -17.13 6.76
N ARG A 288 -10.05 -16.54 7.67
CA ARG A 288 -11.26 -15.78 7.29
C ARG A 288 -10.85 -14.33 7.04
N ASN A 289 -10.94 -13.88 5.78
CA ASN A 289 -10.67 -12.50 5.37
C ASN A 289 -9.18 -12.08 5.25
N SER A 290 -8.32 -12.96 4.74
CA SER A 290 -6.88 -12.66 4.52
C SER A 290 -6.56 -11.43 3.68
N HIS A 291 -7.51 -10.91 2.91
CA HIS A 291 -7.34 -9.67 2.16
C HIS A 291 -8.01 -8.46 2.84
N ASP A 292 -8.87 -8.64 3.84
CA ASP A 292 -9.61 -7.52 4.42
C ASP A 292 -8.64 -6.60 5.17
N LEU A 293 -8.85 -5.30 5.01
CA LEU A 293 -8.03 -4.27 5.64
C LEU A 293 -8.08 -4.33 7.18
N SER A 294 -9.15 -4.89 7.75
CA SER A 294 -9.38 -4.94 9.19
C SER A 294 -8.36 -5.73 9.98
N GLN A 295 -7.66 -6.68 9.34
CA GLN A 295 -6.56 -7.41 9.95
C GLN A 295 -5.38 -6.51 10.35
N TRP A 296 -5.34 -5.26 9.86
CA TRP A 296 -4.26 -4.31 10.09
C TRP A 296 -4.64 -3.19 11.08
N PHE A 297 -5.83 -3.25 11.69
CA PHE A 297 -6.29 -2.26 12.68
C PHE A 297 -5.87 -2.60 14.11
N THR A 298 -5.55 -3.86 14.39
CA THR A 298 -5.20 -4.33 15.74
C THR A 298 -3.78 -3.92 16.11
N ASP A 299 -3.60 -3.52 17.38
CA ASP A 299 -2.28 -3.41 17.99
C ASP A 299 -1.78 -4.82 18.32
N ASP A 300 -1.00 -5.40 17.40
CA ASP A 300 -0.44 -6.74 17.57
C ASP A 300 0.84 -6.68 18.43
N SER A 301 0.72 -6.23 19.68
CA SER A 301 1.73 -6.50 20.71
C SER A 301 2.02 -8.01 20.88
N VAL A 302 1.26 -8.88 20.21
CA VAL A 302 1.40 -10.34 20.17
C VAL A 302 1.19 -10.88 18.74
N ASN A 303 2.14 -10.69 17.82
CA ASN A 303 2.69 -11.77 16.98
C ASN A 303 3.51 -11.31 15.79
N SER A 304 4.67 -11.96 15.65
CA SER A 304 5.65 -11.91 14.57
C SER A 304 6.34 -10.57 14.35
N HIS A 305 7.60 -10.50 14.78
CA HIS A 305 8.55 -9.48 14.31
C HIS A 305 8.44 -9.38 12.78
N PRO A 306 8.15 -8.20 12.21
CA PRO A 306 8.09 -8.03 10.77
C PRO A 306 9.41 -8.52 10.16
N LYS A 307 9.34 -9.43 9.18
CA LYS A 307 10.51 -9.84 8.40
C LYS A 307 10.90 -8.69 7.48
N MET A 308 11.75 -7.84 8.03
CA MET A 308 12.24 -6.65 7.34
C MET A 308 13.24 -7.04 6.24
N TYR A 309 12.78 -7.15 5.00
CA TYR A 309 13.69 -7.29 3.84
C TYR A 309 14.26 -5.92 3.47
N ARG A 310 15.29 -5.45 4.19
CA ARG A 310 16.09 -4.32 3.70
C ARG A 310 17.04 -4.84 2.63
N HIS A 311 16.77 -4.51 1.37
CA HIS A 311 17.83 -4.58 0.38
C HIS A 311 18.77 -3.41 0.65
N ASN A 312 19.96 -3.71 1.17
CA ASN A 312 21.09 -2.78 1.22
C ASN A 312 21.67 -2.62 -0.19
#